data_AF-A0A920QAD0-F1
#
_entry.id   AF-A0A920QAD0-F1
#
_cell.length_a   1.000
_cell.length_b   1.000
_cell.length_c   1.000
_cell.angle_alpha   90.00
_cell.angle_beta   90.00
_cell.angle_gamma   90.00
#
_symmetry.space_group_name_H-M   'P 1'
#
loop_
_entity.id
_entity.type
_entity.pdbx_description
1 polymer ?
#
loop_
_entity_poly.entity_id
_entity_poly.type
_entity_poly.pdbx_seq_one_letter_code
_entity_poly.pdbx_strand_id
1 'polypeptide(L)'
;MPLWLESTLIKICDLFFELVPSRIPTFEILEKCKIVSHRGQHDNKIVFENTLASFDKILETNEIWGIEFDFRWTKDLCPVLYMIRI
;
A
#
# COMPACT_ATOMS: atom_id res chain seq x y z
N MET A 1 4.38 -22.83 2.59
CA MET A 1 3.02 -23.22 2.15
C MET A 1 3.10 -23.64 0.69
N PRO A 2 2.37 -24.65 0.21
CA PRO A 2 2.37 -24.96 -1.22
C PRO A 2 1.77 -23.80 -2.03
N LEU A 3 2.48 -23.31 -3.04
CA LEU A 3 2.08 -22.14 -3.85
C LEU A 3 0.69 -22.31 -4.50
N TRP A 4 0.31 -23.54 -4.84
CA TRP A 4 -0.99 -23.85 -5.43
C TRP A 4 -2.15 -23.58 -4.47
N LEU A 5 -1.95 -23.80 -3.17
CA LEU A 5 -2.98 -23.62 -2.15
C LEU A 5 -3.26 -22.13 -1.96
N GLU A 6 -2.21 -21.34 -1.80
CA GLU A 6 -2.28 -19.88 -1.71
C GLU A 6 -2.99 -19.28 -2.94
N SER A 7 -2.56 -19.68 -4.14
CA SER A 7 -3.15 -19.21 -5.39
C SER A 7 -4.64 -19.57 -5.53
N THR A 8 -5.04 -20.74 -5.03
CA THR A 8 -6.43 -21.19 -5.09
C THR A 8 -7.30 -20.41 -4.10
N LEU A 9 -6.80 -20.18 -2.89
CA LEU A 9 -7.51 -19.40 -1.87
C LEU A 9 -7.73 -17.96 -2.31
N ILE A 10 -6.71 -17.31 -2.89
CA ILE A 10 -6.83 -15.95 -3.43
C ILE A 10 -7.93 -15.89 -4.48
N LYS A 11 -7.96 -16.82 -5.45
CA LYS A 11 -8.98 -16.86 -6.50
C LYS A 11 -10.41 -17.02 -5.95
N ILE A 12 -10.58 -17.82 -4.89
CA ILE A 12 -11.88 -18.00 -4.25
C ILE A 12 -12.32 -16.70 -3.57
N CYS A 13 -11.40 -16.01 -2.89
CA CYS A 13 -11.68 -14.69 -2.31
C CYS A 13 -12.07 -13.68 -3.39
N ASP A 14 -11.32 -13.61 -4.48
CA ASP A 14 -11.60 -12.70 -5.60
C ASP A 14 -13.01 -12.95 -6.17
N LEU A 15 -13.36 -14.22 -6.41
CA LEU A 15 -14.69 -14.58 -6.89
C LEU A 15 -15.80 -14.16 -5.90
N PHE A 16 -15.57 -14.34 -4.60
CA PHE A 16 -16.53 -13.92 -3.60
C PHE A 16 -16.74 -12.39 -3.62
N PHE A 17 -15.67 -11.60 -3.68
CA PHE A 17 -15.78 -10.15 -3.74
C PHE A 17 -16.30 -9.61 -5.08
N GLU A 18 -16.11 -10.34 -6.18
CA GLU A 18 -16.72 -10.03 -7.47
C GLU A 18 -18.24 -10.23 -7.44
N LEU A 19 -18.71 -11.31 -6.79
CA LEU A 19 -20.13 -11.64 -6.71
C LEU A 19 -20.90 -10.85 -5.64
N VAL A 20 -20.21 -10.36 -4.60
CA VAL A 20 -20.84 -9.59 -3.53
C VAL A 20 -20.88 -8.10 -3.93
N PRO A 21 -22.08 -7.52 -4.14
CA PRO A 21 -22.19 -6.12 -4.52
C PRO A 21 -21.65 -5.21 -3.41
N SER A 22 -20.63 -4.43 -3.73
CA SER A 22 -20.10 -3.40 -2.82
C SER A 22 -20.99 -2.15 -2.87
N ARG A 23 -21.20 -1.51 -1.72
CA ARG A 23 -21.91 -0.23 -1.67
C ARG A 23 -21.03 0.86 -2.28
N ILE A 24 -21.59 1.61 -3.23
CA ILE A 24 -20.91 2.79 -3.78
C ILE A 24 -20.91 3.88 -2.71
N PRO A 25 -19.75 4.46 -2.35
CA PRO A 25 -19.70 5.54 -1.37
C PRO A 25 -20.46 6.77 -1.87
N THR A 26 -21.12 7.50 -0.96
CA THR A 26 -21.75 8.77 -1.29
C THR A 26 -20.70 9.86 -1.50
N PHE A 27 -21.07 10.92 -2.21
CA PHE A 27 -20.18 12.07 -2.44
C PHE A 27 -19.69 12.68 -1.12
N GLU A 28 -20.57 12.80 -0.12
CA GLU A 28 -20.20 13.31 1.21
C GLU A 28 -19.14 12.45 1.92
N ILE A 29 -19.15 11.13 1.71
CA ILE A 29 -18.11 10.24 2.24
C ILE A 29 -16.80 10.43 1.48
N LEU A 30 -16.87 10.58 0.15
CA LEU A 30 -15.70 10.81 -0.70
C LEU A 30 -14.99 12.14 -0.37
N GLU A 31 -15.74 13.21 -0.11
CA GLU A 31 -15.16 14.50 0.29
C GLU A 31 -14.39 14.42 1.62
N LYS A 32 -14.76 13.47 2.49
CA LYS A 32 -14.10 13.23 3.78
C LYS A 32 -12.96 12.21 3.68
N CYS A 33 -12.74 11.62 2.50
CA CYS A 33 -11.67 10.66 2.31
C CYS A 33 -10.30 11.34 2.44
N LYS A 34 -9.37 10.61 3.07
CA LYS A 34 -7.98 11.03 3.23
C LYS A 34 -7.13 10.21 2.27
N ILE A 35 -6.33 10.89 1.45
CA ILE A 35 -5.41 10.21 0.54
C ILE A 35 -4.13 9.87 1.30
N VAL A 36 -3.79 8.59 1.32
CA VAL A 36 -2.54 8.09 1.90
C VAL A 36 -1.65 7.64 0.76
N SER A 37 -0.44 8.19 0.68
CA SER A 37 0.54 7.76 -0.31
C SER A 37 1.17 6.45 0.14
N HIS A 38 0.94 5.40 -0.64
CA HIS A 38 1.42 4.05 -0.37
C HIS A 38 2.93 3.98 -0.64
N ARG A 39 3.73 3.83 0.42
CA ARG A 39 5.21 3.72 0.42
C ARG A 39 5.98 4.90 -0.13
N GLY A 40 5.36 6.07 -0.10
CA GLY A 40 5.93 7.28 -0.70
C GLY A 40 5.50 7.49 -2.15
N GLN A 41 5.83 8.65 -2.71
CA GLN A 41 5.63 8.92 -4.13
C GLN A 41 6.81 8.38 -4.94
N HIS A 42 6.61 7.26 -5.62
CA HIS A 42 7.71 6.53 -6.29
C HIS A 42 7.30 5.98 -7.67
N ASP A 43 8.29 5.76 -8.53
CA ASP A 43 8.11 5.11 -9.85
C ASP A 43 8.79 3.74 -9.92
N ASN A 44 9.51 3.34 -8.86
CA ASN A 44 10.33 2.14 -8.78
C ASN A 44 11.35 2.02 -9.93
N LYS A 45 11.79 3.14 -10.49
CA LYS A 45 12.83 3.24 -11.52
C LYS A 45 13.94 4.19 -11.09
N ILE A 46 13.57 5.42 -10.73
CA ILE A 46 14.48 6.48 -10.29
C ILE A 46 14.27 6.74 -8.80
N VAL A 47 13.00 6.78 -8.37
CA VAL A 47 12.62 6.90 -6.96
C VAL A 47 11.97 5.59 -6.55
N PHE A 48 12.55 4.97 -5.52
CA PHE A 48 12.09 3.69 -5.00
C PHE A 48 11.16 3.87 -3.82
N GLU A 49 10.22 2.93 -3.67
CA GLU A 49 9.35 2.84 -2.50
C GLU A 49 10.14 2.74 -1.19
N ASN A 50 9.52 3.18 -0.07
CA ASN A 50 10.10 3.10 1.27
C ASN A 50 11.46 3.83 1.40
N THR A 51 11.68 4.92 0.65
CA THR A 51 12.90 5.74 0.74
C THR A 51 12.59 7.16 1.19
N LEU A 52 13.58 7.85 1.76
CA LEU A 52 13.42 9.28 2.08
C LEU A 52 13.07 10.09 0.83
N ALA A 53 13.67 9.77 -0.33
CA ALA A 53 13.37 10.43 -1.59
C ALA A 53 11.90 10.28 -2.04
N SER A 54 11.25 9.14 -1.75
CA SER A 54 9.82 8.99 -2.05
C SER A 54 8.94 9.75 -1.07
N PHE A 55 9.39 9.97 0.16
CA PHE A 55 8.70 10.77 1.16
C PHE A 55 8.86 12.27 0.93
N ASP A 56 10.06 12.71 0.53
CA ASP A 56 10.33 14.13 0.22
C ASP A 56 9.41 14.64 -0.89
N LYS A 57 9.19 13.82 -1.93
CA LYS A 57 8.25 14.14 -3.01
C LYS A 57 6.81 14.35 -2.56
N ILE A 58 6.41 13.79 -1.41
CA ILE A 58 5.07 14.01 -0.86
C ILE A 58 4.96 15.42 -0.28
N LEU A 59 6.05 15.93 0.31
CA LEU A 59 6.08 17.30 0.84
C LEU A 59 5.91 18.36 -0.25
N GLU A 60 6.16 18.00 -1.51
CA GLU A 60 5.90 18.84 -2.69
C GLU A 60 4.41 18.90 -3.08
N THR A 61 3.57 18.03 -2.50
CA THR A 61 2.13 17.94 -2.79
C THR A 61 1.28 18.23 -1.55
N ASN A 62 0.36 19.19 -1.65
CA ASN A 62 -0.52 19.58 -0.53
C ASN A 62 -1.75 18.67 -0.32
N GLU A 63 -1.98 17.70 -1.22
CA GLU A 63 -3.22 16.91 -1.25
C GLU A 63 -3.10 15.57 -0.49
N ILE A 64 -1.89 15.19 -0.08
CA ILE A 64 -1.63 13.93 0.59
C ILE A 64 -1.78 14.11 2.10
N TRP A 65 -2.68 13.33 2.71
CA TRP A 65 -2.95 13.38 4.15
C TRP A 65 -1.94 12.60 4.98
N GLY A 66 -1.39 11.52 4.43
CA GLY A 66 -0.46 10.65 5.16
C GLY A 66 0.39 9.78 4.25
N ILE A 67 1.34 9.08 4.86
CA ILE A 67 2.27 8.17 4.20
C ILE A 67 2.11 6.80 4.86
N GLU A 68 1.93 5.77 4.05
CA GLU A 68 2.05 4.37 4.50
C GLU A 68 3.46 3.88 4.18
N PHE A 69 4.03 3.01 5.01
CA PHE A 69 5.32 2.38 4.78
C PHE A 69 5.44 1.08 5.58
N ASP A 70 6.32 0.18 5.12
CA ASP A 70 6.51 -1.14 5.73
C ASP A 70 7.70 -1.14 6.70
N PHE A 71 7.44 -1.30 8.00
CA PHE A 71 8.51 -1.54 8.98
C PHE A 71 8.95 -3.00 9.01
N ARG A 72 10.27 -3.20 9.09
CA ARG A 72 10.94 -4.47 9.34
C ARG A 72 12.06 -4.29 10.35
N TRP A 73 12.65 -5.40 10.79
CA TRP A 73 13.74 -5.40 11.77
C TRP A 73 14.95 -6.13 11.20
N THR A 74 16.13 -5.55 11.42
CA THR A 74 17.40 -6.25 11.21
C THR A 74 17.67 -7.27 12.31
N LYS A 75 18.71 -8.11 12.14
CA LYS A 75 19.11 -9.11 13.14
C LYS A 75 19.50 -8.49 14.49
N ASP A 76 20.07 -7.29 14.46
CA ASP A 76 20.45 -6.48 15.62
C ASP A 76 19.33 -5.54 16.10
N LEU A 77 18.08 -5.78 15.68
CA LEU A 77 16.88 -5.07 16.11
C LEU A 77 16.89 -3.57 15.78
N CYS A 78 17.47 -3.19 14.64
CA CYS A 78 17.28 -1.87 14.06
C CYS A 78 16.04 -1.89 13.15
N PRO A 79 15.10 -0.93 13.31
CA PRO A 79 13.97 -0.81 12.40
C PRO A 79 14.44 -0.30 11.04
N VAL A 80 13.93 -0.90 9.98
CA VAL A 80 14.21 -0.52 8.59
C VAL A 80 12.91 -0.47 7.79
N LEU A 81 12.86 0.37 6.76
CA LEU A 81 11.73 0.45 5.84
C LEU A 81 11.99 -0.46 4.65
N TYR A 82 11.18 -1.51 4.49
CA TYR A 82 11.39 -2.50 3.44
C TYR A 82 10.15 -3.35 3.16
N MET A 83 9.80 -3.48 1.88
CA MET A 83 8.83 -4.49 1.41
C MET A 83 9.56 -5.73 0.90
N ILE A 84 9.17 -6.90 1.41
CA ILE A 84 9.52 -8.17 0.77
C ILE A 84 8.63 -8.34 -0.46
N ARG A 85 9.23 -8.37 -1.65
CA ARG A 85 8.56 -8.89 -2.85
C ARG A 85 8.48 -10.41 -2.73
N ILE A 86 7.26 -10.92 -2.56
CA ILE A 86 6.94 -12.35 -2.52
C ILE A 86 6.72 -12.85 -3.94
#